data_AF-A0A7W9LKQ9-F1
#
_entry.id   AF-A0A7W9LKQ9-F1
#
_cell.length_a   1.000
_cell.length_b   1.000
_cell.length_c   1.000
_cell.angle_alpha   90.00
_cell.angle_beta   90.00
_cell.angle_gamma   90.00
#
_symmetry.space_group_name_H-M   'P 1'
#
loop_
_entity.id
_entity.type
_entity.pdbx_description
1 polymer ?
#
loop_
_entity_poly.entity_id
_entity_poly.type
_entity_poly.pdbx_seq_one_letter_code
_entity_poly.pdbx_strand_id
1 'polypeptide(L)'
;MTPMHRCVVAHHLADLQDDVAAELEWDLRALAAAELFDARGFTASLQLNVADAYLRSGDVASARAHAALARTACADLDDDGYGRMITAGVARLAERIDEVDPARPRG
;
A
#
# COMPACT_ATOMS: atom_id res chain seq x y z
N MET A 1 6.20 -5.94 -22.78
CA MET A 1 5.27 -6.19 -21.65
C MET A 1 4.56 -4.89 -21.34
N THR A 2 3.22 -4.88 -21.24
CA THR A 2 2.45 -3.65 -20.96
C THR A 2 2.66 -3.19 -19.51
N PRO A 3 2.39 -1.91 -19.17
CA PRO A 3 2.45 -1.44 -17.78
C PRO A 3 1.57 -2.25 -16.81
N MET A 4 0.35 -2.59 -17.23
CA MET A 4 -0.54 -3.48 -16.46
C MET A 4 0.11 -4.83 -16.15
N HIS A 5 0.68 -5.51 -17.16
CA HIS A 5 1.36 -6.79 -16.93
C HIS A 5 2.57 -6.66 -16.00
N ARG A 6 3.33 -5.55 -16.11
CA ARG A 6 4.44 -5.26 -15.18
C ARG A 6 3.95 -5.10 -13.75
N CYS A 7 2.85 -4.37 -13.56
CA CYS A 7 2.24 -4.18 -12.25
C CYS A 7 1.81 -5.51 -11.63
N VAL A 8 1.05 -6.32 -12.37
CA VAL A 8 0.54 -7.61 -11.89
C VAL A 8 1.68 -8.57 -11.57
N VAL A 9 2.68 -8.68 -12.45
CA VAL A 9 3.84 -9.56 -12.22
C VAL A 9 4.66 -9.08 -11.02
N ALA A 10 4.93 -7.79 -10.90
CA ALA A 10 5.70 -7.25 -9.79
C ALA A 10 4.97 -7.47 -8.45
N HIS A 11 3.66 -7.20 -8.40
CA HIS A 11 2.86 -7.44 -7.20
C HIS A 11 2.84 -8.93 -6.82
N HIS A 12 2.66 -9.82 -7.79
CA HIS A 12 2.73 -11.26 -7.52
C HIS A 12 4.13 -11.70 -7.04
N LEU A 13 5.20 -11.10 -7.56
CA LEU A 13 6.56 -11.40 -7.10
C LEU A 13 6.81 -10.87 -5.67
N ALA A 14 6.18 -9.77 -5.26
CA ALA A 14 6.25 -9.26 -3.89
C ALA A 14 5.70 -10.29 -2.90
N ASP A 15 4.53 -10.86 -3.16
CA ASP A 15 3.87 -11.88 -2.31
C ASP A 15 4.71 -13.16 -2.11
N LEU A 16 5.69 -13.40 -2.98
CA LEU A 16 6.55 -14.59 -2.94
C LEU A 16 7.86 -14.36 -2.18
N GLN A 17 8.14 -13.14 -1.70
CA GLN A 17 9.37 -12.86 -0.96
C GLN A 17 9.22 -13.19 0.52
N ASP A 18 10.21 -13.88 1.09
CA ASP A 18 10.29 -14.10 2.55
C ASP A 18 10.87 -12.88 3.29
N ASP A 19 11.66 -12.07 2.58
CA ASP A 19 12.31 -10.88 3.12
C ASP A 19 11.49 -9.62 2.81
N VAL A 20 11.24 -8.81 3.86
CA VAL A 20 10.40 -7.60 3.77
C VAL A 20 11.02 -6.54 2.86
N ALA A 21 12.36 -6.43 2.80
CA ALA A 21 13.00 -5.43 1.94
C ALA A 21 12.86 -5.84 0.47
N ALA A 22 12.99 -7.13 0.15
CA ALA A 22 12.75 -7.65 -1.19
C ALA A 22 11.27 -7.51 -1.61
N GLU A 23 10.32 -7.82 -0.72
CA GLU A 23 8.88 -7.59 -0.91
C GLU A 23 8.60 -6.13 -1.28
N LEU A 24 9.09 -5.20 -0.46
CA LEU A 24 8.94 -3.76 -0.66
C LEU A 24 9.53 -3.30 -2.00
N GLU A 25 10.68 -3.84 -2.40
CA GLU A 25 11.31 -3.51 -3.69
C GLU A 25 10.41 -3.89 -4.87
N TRP A 26 9.69 -5.00 -4.77
CA TRP A 26 8.75 -5.44 -5.80
C TRP A 26 7.44 -4.67 -5.77
N ASP A 27 6.91 -4.36 -4.59
CA ASP A 27 5.70 -3.55 -4.46
C ASP A 27 5.90 -2.12 -4.98
N LEU A 28 7.06 -1.51 -4.74
CA LEU A 28 7.40 -0.20 -5.32
C LEU A 28 7.49 -0.26 -6.85
N ARG A 29 7.96 -1.37 -7.43
CA ARG A 29 7.93 -1.58 -8.89
C ARG A 29 6.51 -1.74 -9.41
N ALA A 30 5.63 -2.42 -8.67
CA ALA A 30 4.23 -2.56 -9.02
C ALA A 30 3.53 -1.19 -9.01
N LEU A 31 3.74 -0.40 -7.96
CA LEU A 31 3.20 0.96 -7.82
C LEU A 31 3.70 1.89 -8.93
N ALA A 32 5.00 1.90 -9.22
CA ALA A 32 5.55 2.70 -10.31
C ALA A 32 5.00 2.28 -11.69
N ALA A 33 4.68 1.00 -11.88
CA ALA A 33 4.03 0.55 -13.10
C ALA A 33 2.55 0.98 -13.16
N ALA A 34 1.86 1.00 -12.01
CA ALA A 34 0.46 1.44 -11.89
C ALA A 34 0.26 2.91 -12.27
N GLU A 35 1.24 3.78 -12.04
CA GLU A 35 1.20 5.20 -12.46
C GLU A 35 1.11 5.39 -13.99
N LEU A 36 1.47 4.37 -14.77
CA LEU A 36 1.53 4.43 -16.23
C LEU A 36 0.25 3.95 -16.92
N PHE A 37 -0.79 3.60 -16.16
CA PHE A 37 -2.11 3.22 -16.70
C PHE A 37 -3.23 3.59 -15.73
N ASP A 38 -4.48 3.52 -16.18
CA ASP A 38 -5.64 3.81 -15.32
C ASP A 38 -5.89 2.63 -14.37
N ALA A 39 -5.19 2.60 -13.25
CA ALA A 39 -5.24 1.55 -12.22
C ALA A 39 -6.27 1.86 -11.12
N ARG A 40 -7.39 2.52 -11.46
CA ARG A 40 -8.45 2.89 -10.50
C ARG A 40 -8.88 1.66 -9.69
N GLY A 41 -8.90 1.81 -8.38
CA GLY A 41 -9.18 0.75 -7.40
C GLY A 41 -8.01 -0.19 -7.07
N PHE A 42 -6.96 -0.27 -7.89
CA PHE A 42 -5.76 -1.05 -7.58
C PHE A 42 -4.74 -0.21 -6.78
N THR A 43 -4.68 1.10 -7.03
CA THR A 43 -3.80 2.04 -6.33
C THR A 43 -3.93 1.95 -4.81
N ALA A 44 -5.14 1.85 -4.27
CA ALA A 44 -5.36 1.77 -2.82
C ALA A 44 -4.73 0.50 -2.22
N SER A 45 -4.85 -0.65 -2.90
CA SER A 45 -4.24 -1.91 -2.48
C SER A 45 -2.71 -1.87 -2.55
N LEU A 46 -2.14 -1.35 -3.65
CA LEU A 46 -0.69 -1.23 -3.79
C LEU A 46 -0.09 -0.31 -2.73
N GLN A 47 -0.72 0.84 -2.47
CA GLN A 47 -0.28 1.76 -1.41
C GLN A 47 -0.40 1.13 -0.03
N LEU A 48 -1.44 0.32 0.21
CA LEU A 48 -1.62 -0.44 1.45
C LEU A 48 -0.47 -1.44 1.68
N ASN A 49 -0.10 -2.23 0.66
CA ASN A 49 0.98 -3.21 0.77
C ASN A 49 2.34 -2.54 0.99
N VAL A 50 2.66 -1.49 0.22
CA VAL A 50 3.89 -0.69 0.43
C VAL A 50 3.95 -0.13 1.86
N ALA A 51 2.83 0.41 2.36
CA ALA A 51 2.76 0.94 3.71
C ALA A 51 2.96 -0.15 4.79
N ASP A 52 2.39 -1.34 4.62
CA ASP A 52 2.58 -2.46 5.54
C ASP A 52 4.03 -2.96 5.54
N ALA A 53 4.67 -3.08 4.36
CA ALA A 53 6.07 -3.47 4.24
C ALA A 53 7.02 -2.43 4.88
N TYR A 54 6.75 -1.13 4.72
CA TYR A 54 7.49 -0.09 5.44
C TYR A 54 7.31 -0.21 6.97
N LEU A 55 6.10 -0.47 7.45
CA LEU A 55 5.86 -0.65 8.87
C LEU A 55 6.63 -1.87 9.42
N ARG A 56 6.59 -3.00 8.71
CA ARG A 56 7.30 -4.24 9.07
C ARG A 56 8.82 -4.11 9.03
N SER A 57 9.36 -3.23 8.19
CA SER A 57 10.79 -2.90 8.15
C SER A 57 11.21 -1.83 9.16
N GLY A 58 10.25 -1.22 9.86
CA GLY A 58 10.48 -0.21 10.91
C GLY A 58 10.56 1.24 10.42
N ASP A 59 10.38 1.50 9.11
CA ASP A 59 10.28 2.86 8.59
C ASP A 59 8.84 3.39 8.72
N VAL A 60 8.51 3.80 9.94
CA VAL A 60 7.16 4.25 10.31
C VAL A 60 6.77 5.54 9.59
N ALA A 61 7.74 6.40 9.26
CA ALA A 61 7.48 7.64 8.53
C ALA A 61 7.00 7.36 7.10
N SER A 62 7.69 6.48 6.39
CA SER A 62 7.27 6.04 5.05
C SER A 62 5.96 5.26 5.10
N ALA A 63 5.78 4.38 6.10
CA ALA A 63 4.52 3.68 6.31
C ALA A 63 3.32 4.64 6.45
N ARG A 64 3.48 5.70 7.26
CA ARG A 64 2.46 6.74 7.47
C ARG A 64 2.14 7.51 6.19
N ALA A 65 3.16 7.86 5.41
CA ALA A 65 2.98 8.54 4.13
C ALA A 65 2.18 7.68 3.13
N HIS A 66 2.56 6.42 2.96
CA HIS A 66 1.87 5.51 2.05
C HIS A 66 0.47 5.14 2.54
N ALA A 67 0.24 4.99 3.85
CA ALA A 67 -1.10 4.77 4.40
C ALA A 67 -2.04 5.97 4.14
N ALA A 68 -1.53 7.21 4.15
CA ALA A 68 -2.31 8.39 3.78
C ALA A 68 -2.69 8.37 2.29
N LEU A 69 -1.75 8.00 1.41
CA LEU A 69 -2.03 7.82 -0.02
C LEU A 69 -3.06 6.71 -0.27
N ALA A 70 -2.95 5.57 0.42
CA ALA A 70 -3.91 4.49 0.35
C ALA A 70 -5.32 4.97 0.75
N ARG A 71 -5.41 5.76 1.83
CA ARG A 71 -6.68 6.34 2.30
C ARG A 71 -7.30 7.28 1.28
N THR A 72 -6.51 8.14 0.64
CA THR A 72 -7.00 9.01 -0.45
C THR A 72 -7.49 8.19 -1.63
N ALA A 73 -6.74 7.16 -2.03
CA ALA A 73 -7.11 6.29 -3.15
C ALA A 73 -8.37 5.44 -2.86
N CYS A 74 -8.76 5.24 -1.60
CA CYS A 74 -10.02 4.57 -1.26
C CYS A 74 -11.25 5.35 -1.74
N ALA A 75 -11.13 6.66 -2.01
CA ALA A 75 -12.24 7.46 -2.56
C ALA A 75 -12.66 7.02 -3.97
N ASP A 76 -11.77 6.31 -4.70
CA ASP A 76 -12.04 5.78 -6.04
C ASP A 76 -12.57 4.33 -6.00
N LEU A 77 -12.76 3.74 -4.81
CA LEU A 77 -13.28 2.38 -4.66
C LEU A 77 -14.81 2.38 -4.60
N ASP A 78 -15.41 1.38 -5.26
CA ASP A 78 -16.82 1.08 -5.08
C ASP A 78 -17.09 0.53 -3.67
N ASP A 79 -18.29 0.76 -3.12
CA ASP A 79 -18.74 0.13 -1.87
C ASP A 79 -19.19 -1.33 -2.11
N ASP A 80 -18.28 -2.12 -2.66
CA ASP A 80 -18.45 -3.55 -2.89
C ASP A 80 -17.61 -4.36 -1.89
N GLY A 81 -17.55 -5.68 -2.09
CA GLY A 81 -16.77 -6.55 -1.21
C GLY A 81 -15.28 -6.22 -1.20
N TYR A 82 -14.72 -5.85 -2.35
CA TYR A 82 -13.31 -5.52 -2.50
C TYR A 82 -13.00 -4.14 -1.90
N GLY A 83 -13.80 -3.12 -2.22
CA GLY A 83 -13.62 -1.77 -1.70
C GLY A 83 -13.73 -1.69 -0.18
N ARG A 84 -14.70 -2.41 0.42
CA ARG A 84 -14.80 -2.53 1.88
C ARG A 84 -13.59 -3.24 2.51
N MET A 85 -13.08 -4.28 1.86
CA MET A 85 -11.92 -5.03 2.35
C MET A 85 -10.67 -4.15 2.37
N ILE A 86 -10.38 -3.42 1.29
CA ILE A 86 -9.23 -2.52 1.22
C ILE A 86 -9.38 -1.35 2.20
N THR A 87 -10.56 -0.72 2.25
CA THR A 87 -10.83 0.40 3.18
C THR A 87 -10.63 -0.04 4.64
N ALA A 88 -11.10 -1.23 5.02
CA ALA A 88 -10.89 -1.78 6.35
C ALA A 88 -9.41 -2.12 6.60
N GLY A 89 -8.68 -2.62 5.60
CA GLY A 89 -7.24 -2.85 5.68
C GLY A 89 -6.45 -1.58 5.96
N VAL A 90 -6.74 -0.50 5.23
CA VAL A 90 -6.12 0.82 5.43
C VAL A 90 -6.41 1.38 6.82
N ALA A 91 -7.64 1.22 7.33
CA ALA A 91 -7.99 1.66 8.68
C ALA A 91 -7.17 0.93 9.75
N ARG A 92 -7.10 -0.41 9.69
CA ARG A 92 -6.32 -1.24 10.63
C ARG A 92 -4.82 -0.95 10.55
N LEU A 93 -4.29 -0.70 9.36
CA LEU A 93 -2.88 -0.33 9.23
C LEU A 93 -2.59 1.02 9.90
N ALA A 94 -3.48 2.00 9.72
CA ALA A 94 -3.32 3.30 10.38
C ALA A 94 -3.31 3.16 11.91
N GLU A 95 -4.17 2.31 12.48
CA GLU A 95 -4.17 1.99 13.92
C GLU A 95 -2.81 1.41 14.36
N ARG A 96 -2.29 0.41 13.64
CA ARG A 96 -0.96 -0.19 13.92
C ARG A 96 0.18 0.82 13.83
N ILE A 97 0.12 1.76 12.88
CA ILE A 97 1.13 2.83 12.76
C ILE A 97 1.07 3.74 13.99
N ASP A 98 -0.13 4.13 14.44
CA ASP A 98 -0.31 4.98 15.60
C ASP A 98 0.05 4.29 16.93
N GLU A 99 -0.03 2.97 17.00
CA GLU A 99 0.50 2.18 18.14
C GLU A 99 2.03 2.23 18.23
N VAL A 100 2.72 2.20 17.09
CA VAL A 100 4.20 2.20 17.02
C VAL A 100 4.77 3.61 17.19
N ASP A 101 4.17 4.59 16.55
CA ASP A 101 4.56 6.00 16.65
C ASP A 101 3.31 6.87 16.78
N PRO A 102 2.76 7.04 18.00
CA PRO A 102 1.60 7.86 18.21
C PRO A 102 1.95 9.29 17.79
N ALA A 103 1.20 9.82 16.82
CA ALA A 103 1.38 11.20 16.36
C ALA A 103 1.25 12.14 17.57
N ARG A 104 2.38 12.61 18.09
CA ARG A 104 2.39 13.54 19.24
C ARG A 104 1.57 14.76 18.85
N PRO A 105 0.58 15.20 19.66
CA PRO A 105 -0.12 16.43 19.37
C PRO A 105 0.92 17.56 19.28
N ARG A 106 0.91 18.28 18.17
CA ARG A 106 1.65 19.55 18.06
C ARG A 106 1.04 20.46 19.13
N GLY A 107 1.81 20.68 20.20
CA GLY A 107 1.45 21.63 21.25
C GLY A 107 1.37 23.06 20.71
#